data_AF-A0A2P6TQV7-F1
#
_entry.id   AF-A0A2P6TQV7-F1
#
_cell.length_a   1.000
_cell.length_b   1.000
_cell.length_c   1.000
_cell.angle_alpha   90.00
_cell.angle_beta   90.00
_cell.angle_gamma   90.00
#
_symmetry.space_group_name_H-M   'P 1'
#
loop_
_entity.id
_entity.type
_entity.pdbx_description
1 polymer ?
#
loop_
_entity_poly.entity_id
_entity_poly.type
_entity_poly.pdbx_seq_one_letter_code
_entity_poly.pdbx_strand_id
1 'polypeptide(L)'
;MAGANLEPVEGDDIVAAAFKVLCTADPHEKARRTNAIVEMWQDGRIGLPQAGAAHPPPPDRPARESTKVKLVPADKAPKRGKGGSLASRQAMLHALVHIENAAVDLAWDIIARFGLDPTYQLPREFYDDFVTVAEDECRHFLLLEQRLQAVGSHYGALTAHDGLWESAAETAHSLPARLAVEHCTHEARGLDVLPQTIHRFRSNGDGESADLLQNVIYKEEVSHCAAGVRWLKHLHALARGMGQAAGAPAAEAESRAIDPAGQQAQQAQQAQQEAAPAAAVPAASGPPAAIGQQEGQLPAWAEEARRHATVEEWFHALVRAHFWGPLKPPFNEEARAAAGFGPEWYLPLSADVMDAAEAAKAAAKTAAGGAPVADAAAANATA
;
A
#
# COMPACT_ATOMS: atom_id res chain seq x y z
N MET A 1 -17.61 19.86 -10.51
CA MET A 1 -18.71 19.41 -9.62
C MET A 1 -18.76 20.31 -8.39
N ALA A 2 -19.44 21.45 -8.48
CA ALA A 2 -19.73 22.27 -7.31
C ALA A 2 -21.06 21.78 -6.72
N GLY A 3 -21.06 21.28 -5.49
CA GLY A 3 -22.30 20.99 -4.74
C GLY A 3 -22.53 19.57 -4.21
N ALA A 4 -21.57 18.63 -4.32
CA ALA A 4 -21.69 17.35 -3.62
C ALA A 4 -21.38 17.53 -2.13
N ASN A 5 -22.24 17.04 -1.25
CA ASN A 5 -21.93 16.98 0.18
C ASN A 5 -20.81 15.95 0.40
N LEU A 6 -19.63 16.44 0.77
CA LEU A 6 -18.47 15.58 1.06
C LEU A 6 -18.41 15.19 2.55
N GLU A 7 -19.31 15.68 3.41
CA GLU A 7 -19.38 15.23 4.80
C GLU A 7 -19.69 13.74 4.90
N PRO A 8 -18.90 12.97 5.68
CA PRO A 8 -19.29 11.61 6.03
C PRO A 8 -20.57 11.69 6.87
N VAL A 9 -21.52 10.80 6.60
CA VAL A 9 -22.82 10.74 7.28
C VAL A 9 -23.11 9.31 7.71
N GLU A 10 -23.90 9.17 8.77
CA GLU A 10 -24.36 7.87 9.23
C GLU A 10 -25.11 7.14 8.10
N GLY A 11 -24.78 5.87 7.90
CA GLY A 11 -25.32 5.05 6.82
C GLY A 11 -24.52 5.10 5.51
N ASP A 12 -23.47 5.93 5.41
CA ASP A 12 -22.42 5.69 4.42
C ASP A 12 -21.79 4.30 4.65
N ASP A 13 -21.36 3.65 3.58
CA ASP A 13 -20.35 2.60 3.69
C ASP A 13 -18.94 3.17 3.47
N ILE A 14 -17.94 2.35 3.78
CA ILE A 14 -16.55 2.78 3.76
C ILE A 14 -16.06 3.17 2.35
N VAL A 15 -16.67 2.64 1.27
CA VAL A 15 -16.32 3.02 -0.11
C VAL A 15 -16.89 4.40 -0.45
N ALA A 16 -18.14 4.68 -0.06
CA ALA A 16 -18.71 6.01 -0.20
C ALA A 16 -17.91 7.05 0.62
N ALA A 17 -17.48 6.69 1.83
CA ALA A 17 -16.63 7.54 2.66
C ALA A 17 -15.27 7.82 1.99
N ALA A 18 -14.60 6.78 1.47
CA ALA A 18 -13.33 6.91 0.75
C ALA A 18 -13.43 7.85 -0.47
N PHE A 19 -14.52 7.72 -1.25
CA PHE A 19 -14.79 8.62 -2.38
C PHE A 19 -14.85 10.10 -1.95
N LYS A 20 -15.50 10.39 -0.82
CA LYS A 20 -15.60 11.77 -0.29
C LYS A 20 -14.23 12.34 0.08
N VAL A 21 -13.34 11.51 0.63
CA VAL A 21 -11.96 11.93 0.93
C VAL A 21 -11.19 12.22 -0.35
N LEU A 22 -11.28 11.35 -1.36
CA LEU A 22 -10.61 11.55 -2.66
C LEU A 22 -11.13 12.78 -3.40
N CYS A 23 -12.39 13.18 -3.19
CA CYS A 23 -12.97 14.41 -3.74
C CYS A 23 -12.65 15.69 -2.93
N THR A 24 -11.99 15.57 -1.78
CA THR A 24 -11.61 16.70 -0.94
C THR A 24 -10.26 17.26 -1.39
N ALA A 25 -10.24 18.53 -1.84
CA ALA A 25 -9.05 19.15 -2.45
C ALA A 25 -8.03 19.71 -1.44
N ASP A 26 -8.50 20.27 -0.33
CA ASP A 26 -7.64 20.81 0.73
C ASP A 26 -7.10 19.66 1.59
N PRO A 27 -5.78 19.60 1.84
CA PRO A 27 -5.16 18.48 2.55
C PRO A 27 -5.51 18.43 4.05
N HIS A 28 -5.77 19.58 4.70
CA HIS A 28 -6.19 19.59 6.10
C HIS A 28 -7.65 19.17 6.24
N GLU A 29 -8.50 19.61 5.32
CA GLU A 29 -9.88 19.16 5.25
C GLU A 29 -9.96 17.67 4.96
N LYS A 30 -9.05 17.15 4.14
CA LYS A 30 -8.86 15.72 3.91
C LYS A 30 -8.54 14.98 5.21
N ALA A 31 -7.55 15.47 5.98
CA ALA A 31 -7.20 14.90 7.27
C ALA A 31 -8.34 14.97 8.30
N ARG A 32 -9.03 16.11 8.41
CA ARG A 32 -10.21 16.28 9.27
C ARG A 32 -11.30 15.26 8.92
N ARG A 33 -11.53 15.05 7.63
CA ARG A 33 -12.55 14.14 7.11
C ARG A 33 -12.18 12.67 7.34
N THR A 34 -10.91 12.31 7.13
CA THR A 34 -10.36 10.99 7.51
C THR A 34 -10.65 10.71 8.99
N ASN A 35 -10.30 11.61 9.90
CA ASN A 35 -10.50 11.40 11.33
C ASN A 35 -11.99 11.21 11.71
N ALA A 36 -12.89 11.97 11.09
CA ALA A 36 -14.33 11.78 11.29
C ALA A 36 -14.80 10.40 10.79
N ILE A 37 -14.29 9.94 9.65
CA ILE A 37 -14.60 8.61 9.11
C ILE A 37 -14.06 7.52 10.01
N VAL A 38 -12.83 7.65 10.54
CA VAL A 38 -12.24 6.70 11.47
C VAL A 38 -13.12 6.52 12.71
N GLU A 39 -13.54 7.61 13.33
CA GLU A 39 -14.46 7.58 14.50
C GLU A 39 -15.77 6.85 14.14
N MET A 40 -16.38 7.22 13.01
CA MET A 40 -17.63 6.61 12.56
C MET A 40 -17.47 5.13 12.16
N TRP A 41 -16.32 4.73 11.64
CA TRP A 41 -15.99 3.35 11.27
C TRP A 41 -15.80 2.47 12.51
N GLN A 42 -15.10 2.99 13.53
CA GLN A 42 -14.86 2.29 14.79
C GLN A 42 -16.17 2.05 15.56
N ASP A 43 -17.08 3.03 15.55
CA ASP A 43 -18.38 2.92 16.21
C ASP A 43 -19.47 2.24 15.34
N GLY A 44 -19.15 1.86 14.09
CA GLY A 44 -20.07 1.17 13.18
C GLY A 44 -21.14 2.05 12.50
N ARG A 45 -21.03 3.38 12.62
CA ARG A 45 -21.87 4.36 11.89
C ARG A 45 -21.56 4.37 10.39
N ILE A 46 -20.34 4.02 10.01
CA ILE A 46 -19.93 3.69 8.64
C ILE A 46 -19.74 2.18 8.56
N GLY A 47 -20.44 1.54 7.63
CA GLY A 47 -20.48 0.08 7.48
C GLY A 47 -19.60 -0.46 6.37
N LEU A 48 -19.51 -1.79 6.30
CA LEU A 48 -18.91 -2.49 5.16
C LEU A 48 -19.63 -2.16 3.84
N PRO A 49 -18.94 -2.27 2.70
CA PRO A 49 -19.54 -2.00 1.40
C PRO A 49 -20.82 -2.82 1.19
N GLN A 50 -21.89 -2.15 0.81
CA GLN A 50 -23.19 -2.80 0.64
C GLN A 50 -23.32 -3.36 -0.78
N ALA A 51 -23.64 -4.66 -0.88
CA ALA A 51 -23.85 -5.30 -2.17
C ALA A 51 -24.99 -4.60 -2.94
N GLY A 52 -24.69 -4.09 -4.14
CA GLY A 52 -25.66 -3.41 -5.01
C GLY A 52 -25.88 -1.92 -4.70
N ALA A 53 -25.17 -1.34 -3.74
CA ALA A 53 -25.17 0.10 -3.54
C ALA A 53 -24.56 0.83 -4.75
N ALA A 54 -25.20 1.93 -5.15
CA ALA A 54 -24.76 2.73 -6.29
C ALA A 54 -23.73 3.76 -5.83
N HIS A 55 -22.45 3.50 -6.09
CA HIS A 55 -21.37 4.44 -5.83
C HIS A 55 -20.94 5.14 -7.12
N PRO A 56 -20.64 6.45 -7.08
CA PRO A 56 -19.91 7.06 -8.17
C PRO A 56 -18.55 6.37 -8.33
N PRO A 57 -18.03 6.21 -9.56
CA PRO A 57 -16.69 5.66 -9.74
C PRO A 57 -15.68 6.56 -9.02
N PRO A 58 -14.62 5.99 -8.42
CA PRO A 58 -13.54 6.78 -7.84
C PRO A 58 -12.95 7.70 -8.91
N PRO A 59 -12.53 8.92 -8.55
CA PRO A 59 -11.94 9.83 -9.53
C PRO A 59 -10.61 9.26 -10.04
N ASP A 60 -10.23 9.59 -11.29
CA ASP A 60 -8.95 9.15 -11.87
C ASP A 60 -7.73 9.68 -11.09
N ARG A 61 -7.91 10.83 -10.43
CA ARG A 61 -6.96 11.43 -9.50
C ARG A 61 -7.69 12.03 -8.30
N PRO A 62 -7.08 12.09 -7.11
CA PRO A 62 -7.66 12.77 -5.98
C PRO A 62 -7.73 14.25 -6.30
N ALA A 63 -8.75 14.91 -5.78
CA ALA A 63 -8.83 16.35 -5.79
C ALA A 63 -7.62 16.92 -5.04
N ARG A 64 -7.00 17.94 -5.64
CA ARG A 64 -5.85 18.64 -5.07
C ARG A 64 -5.97 20.12 -5.37
N GLU A 65 -5.92 20.94 -4.33
CA GLU A 65 -5.98 22.38 -4.48
C GLU A 65 -4.64 22.92 -4.99
N SER A 66 -4.63 23.50 -6.20
CA SER A 66 -3.40 23.97 -6.85
C SER A 66 -2.74 25.17 -6.14
N THR A 67 -3.49 25.86 -5.28
CA THR A 67 -3.00 26.93 -4.39
C THR A 67 -2.19 26.37 -3.22
N LYS A 68 -2.41 25.11 -2.83
CA LYS A 68 -1.75 24.44 -1.69
C LYS A 68 -0.49 23.71 -2.09
N VAL A 69 -0.41 23.17 -3.31
CA VAL A 69 0.83 22.60 -3.86
C VAL A 69 0.79 22.61 -5.38
N LYS A 70 1.91 23.02 -5.99
CA LYS A 70 2.09 22.97 -7.43
C LYS A 70 2.87 21.73 -7.83
N LEU A 71 2.22 20.84 -8.58
CA LEU A 71 2.84 19.65 -9.14
C LEU A 71 3.59 19.98 -10.43
N VAL A 72 4.78 19.40 -10.56
CA VAL A 72 5.64 19.48 -11.74
C VAL A 72 6.19 18.09 -12.08
N PRO A 73 6.61 17.86 -13.34
CA PRO A 73 7.35 16.65 -13.69
C PRO A 73 8.55 16.40 -12.78
N ALA A 74 8.89 15.14 -12.54
CA ALA A 74 9.93 14.76 -11.57
C ALA A 74 11.31 15.38 -11.87
N ASP A 75 11.68 15.54 -13.14
CA ASP A 75 12.93 16.18 -13.58
C ASP A 75 12.97 17.70 -13.31
N LYS A 76 11.81 18.31 -13.04
CA LYS A 76 11.63 19.73 -12.72
C LYS A 76 11.38 19.97 -11.22
N ALA A 77 11.31 18.91 -10.41
CA ALA A 77 11.13 19.05 -8.97
C ALA A 77 12.37 19.67 -8.29
N PRO A 78 12.21 20.41 -7.19
CA PRO A 78 13.34 21.04 -6.50
C PRO A 78 14.31 20.00 -5.94
N LYS A 79 15.60 20.29 -6.03
CA LYS A 79 16.63 19.44 -5.41
C LYS A 79 16.58 19.61 -3.88
N ARG A 80 16.29 18.52 -3.17
CA ARG A 80 16.16 18.48 -1.70
C ARG A 80 17.49 18.73 -0.96
N GLY A 81 18.63 18.48 -1.62
CA GLY A 81 19.97 18.60 -1.02
C GLY A 81 20.26 17.50 0.02
N LYS A 82 21.19 17.76 0.96
CA LYS A 82 21.63 16.81 2.00
C LYS A 82 21.39 17.29 3.44
N GLY A 83 20.66 18.39 3.63
CA GLY A 83 20.30 18.93 4.95
C GLY A 83 21.29 19.96 5.55
N GLY A 84 22.41 20.24 4.88
CA GLY A 84 23.46 21.14 5.42
C GLY A 84 23.04 22.61 5.58
N SER A 85 22.10 23.09 4.77
CA SER A 85 21.52 24.43 4.90
C SER A 85 20.06 24.36 5.37
N LEU A 86 19.56 25.46 5.96
CA LEU A 86 18.15 25.58 6.33
C LEU A 86 17.22 25.33 5.13
N ALA A 87 17.51 25.93 3.98
CA ALA A 87 16.73 25.72 2.76
C ALA A 87 16.70 24.24 2.32
N SER A 88 17.81 23.51 2.49
CA SER A 88 17.84 22.07 2.20
C SER A 88 16.99 21.26 3.18
N ARG A 89 17.00 21.60 4.47
CA ARG A 89 16.14 20.95 5.48
C ARG A 89 14.66 21.24 5.23
N GLN A 90 14.32 22.48 4.91
CA GLN A 90 12.96 22.87 4.49
C GLN A 90 12.51 22.09 3.25
N ALA A 91 13.37 21.94 2.25
CA ALA A 91 13.05 21.17 1.04
C ALA A 91 12.90 19.66 1.31
N MET A 92 13.66 19.10 2.25
CA MET A 92 13.49 17.71 2.69
C MET A 92 12.16 17.52 3.43
N LEU A 93 11.84 18.38 4.41
CA LEU A 93 10.58 18.34 5.15
C LEU A 93 9.38 18.55 4.24
N HIS A 94 9.41 19.54 3.35
CA HIS A 94 8.32 19.79 2.39
C HIS A 94 8.05 18.57 1.50
N ALA A 95 9.11 17.90 1.05
CA ALA A 95 8.96 16.68 0.27
C ALA A 95 8.33 15.53 1.08
N LEU A 96 8.68 15.39 2.37
CA LEU A 96 8.06 14.41 3.26
C LEU A 96 6.58 14.72 3.48
N VAL A 97 6.23 15.98 3.78
CA VAL A 97 4.82 16.43 3.88
C VAL A 97 4.02 16.08 2.63
N HIS A 98 4.62 16.25 1.44
CA HIS A 98 3.95 15.89 0.19
C HIS A 98 3.76 14.38 0.05
N ILE A 99 4.74 13.58 0.47
CA ILE A 99 4.68 12.12 0.41
C ILE A 99 3.55 11.61 1.30
N GLU A 100 3.48 12.03 2.57
CA GLU A 100 2.42 11.53 3.47
C GLU A 100 1.03 11.98 2.98
N ASN A 101 0.93 13.19 2.44
CA ASN A 101 -0.34 13.64 1.86
C ASN A 101 -0.76 12.80 0.63
N ALA A 102 0.21 12.28 -0.15
CA ALA A 102 -0.08 11.33 -1.23
C ALA A 102 -0.39 9.93 -0.67
N ALA A 103 0.22 9.51 0.43
CA ALA A 103 -0.06 8.24 1.08
C ALA A 103 -1.50 8.18 1.65
N VAL A 104 -2.02 9.28 2.21
CA VAL A 104 -3.46 9.42 2.53
C VAL A 104 -4.33 9.12 1.31
N ASP A 105 -3.97 9.66 0.15
CA ASP A 105 -4.71 9.43 -1.08
C ASP A 105 -4.66 7.96 -1.51
N LEU A 106 -3.49 7.30 -1.41
CA LEU A 106 -3.32 5.89 -1.78
C LEU A 106 -4.12 4.96 -0.86
N ALA A 107 -4.11 5.21 0.45
CA ALA A 107 -4.84 4.42 1.44
C ALA A 107 -6.36 4.48 1.22
N TRP A 108 -6.89 5.64 0.82
CA TRP A 108 -8.31 5.76 0.46
C TRP A 108 -8.62 5.25 -0.96
N ASP A 109 -7.70 5.41 -1.92
CA ASP A 109 -7.88 4.95 -3.30
C ASP A 109 -8.06 3.44 -3.37
N ILE A 110 -7.26 2.67 -2.63
CA ILE A 110 -7.37 1.21 -2.66
C ILE A 110 -8.75 0.72 -2.16
N ILE A 111 -9.31 1.40 -1.15
CA ILE A 111 -10.67 1.15 -0.65
C ILE A 111 -11.70 1.55 -1.72
N ALA A 112 -11.65 2.80 -2.18
CA ALA A 112 -12.66 3.34 -3.10
C ALA A 112 -12.71 2.59 -4.44
N ARG A 113 -11.56 2.10 -4.92
CA ARG A 113 -11.40 1.53 -6.25
C ARG A 113 -11.64 0.04 -6.31
N PHE A 114 -11.29 -0.70 -5.26
CA PHE A 114 -11.35 -2.16 -5.26
C PHE A 114 -12.34 -2.73 -4.25
N GLY A 115 -12.81 -1.93 -3.28
CA GLY A 115 -13.67 -2.39 -2.18
C GLY A 115 -15.05 -2.92 -2.60
N LEU A 116 -15.51 -2.60 -3.81
CA LEU A 116 -16.80 -3.09 -4.32
C LEU A 116 -16.67 -4.32 -5.22
N ASP A 117 -15.46 -4.72 -5.63
CA ASP A 117 -15.29 -5.85 -6.53
C ASP A 117 -15.47 -7.16 -5.73
N PRO A 118 -16.58 -7.90 -5.94
CA PRO A 118 -16.87 -9.09 -5.16
C PRO A 118 -15.91 -10.24 -5.48
N THR A 119 -15.14 -10.15 -6.57
CA THR A 119 -14.17 -11.20 -6.93
C THR A 119 -13.02 -11.26 -5.93
N TYR A 120 -12.64 -10.14 -5.32
CA TYR A 120 -11.56 -10.09 -4.33
C TYR A 120 -11.98 -10.60 -2.93
N GLN A 121 -13.28 -10.74 -2.66
CA GLN A 121 -13.82 -11.27 -1.39
C GLN A 121 -13.19 -10.63 -0.14
N LEU A 122 -13.03 -9.30 -0.18
CA LEU A 122 -12.30 -8.55 0.84
C LEU A 122 -13.06 -8.57 2.18
N PRO A 123 -12.45 -9.08 3.28
CA PRO A 123 -13.08 -9.11 4.58
C PRO A 123 -12.91 -7.76 5.30
N ARG A 124 -13.53 -7.58 6.48
CA ARG A 124 -13.50 -6.32 7.22
C ARG A 124 -12.08 -5.84 7.53
N GLU A 125 -11.19 -6.77 7.84
CA GLU A 125 -9.81 -6.51 8.21
C GLU A 125 -9.04 -5.79 7.10
N PHE A 126 -9.43 -5.95 5.82
CA PHE A 126 -8.82 -5.19 4.73
C PHE A 126 -9.09 -3.70 4.88
N TYR A 127 -10.35 -3.37 5.17
CA TYR A 127 -10.76 -1.99 5.40
C TYR A 127 -10.18 -1.46 6.70
N ASP A 128 -10.14 -2.26 7.77
CA ASP A 128 -9.52 -1.86 9.04
C ASP A 128 -8.05 -1.48 8.85
N ASP A 129 -7.26 -2.30 8.13
CA ASP A 129 -5.85 -2.03 7.88
C ASP A 129 -5.67 -0.71 7.10
N PHE A 130 -6.40 -0.50 6.00
CA PHE A 130 -6.23 0.71 5.17
C PHE A 130 -6.86 1.97 5.76
N VAL A 131 -7.90 1.85 6.61
CA VAL A 131 -8.39 2.97 7.42
C VAL A 131 -7.35 3.39 8.46
N THR A 132 -6.67 2.42 9.08
CA THR A 132 -5.58 2.69 10.03
C THR A 132 -4.40 3.37 9.34
N VAL A 133 -3.98 2.86 8.17
CA VAL A 133 -2.94 3.53 7.35
C VAL A 133 -3.38 4.96 7.03
N ALA A 134 -4.61 5.18 6.55
CA ALA A 134 -5.07 6.53 6.24
C ALA A 134 -5.05 7.49 7.45
N GLU A 135 -5.40 7.00 8.65
CA GLU A 135 -5.32 7.76 9.90
C GLU A 135 -3.87 8.14 10.23
N ASP A 136 -2.97 7.18 10.17
CA ASP A 136 -1.54 7.36 10.45
C ASP A 136 -0.92 8.37 9.49
N GLU A 137 -1.18 8.23 8.19
CA GLU A 137 -0.68 9.14 7.16
C GLU A 137 -1.23 10.57 7.32
N CYS A 138 -2.49 10.73 7.76
CA CYS A 138 -3.04 12.04 8.08
C CYS A 138 -2.31 12.68 9.27
N ARG A 139 -2.02 11.89 10.31
CA ARG A 139 -1.27 12.36 11.48
C ARG A 139 0.18 12.69 11.12
N HIS A 140 0.85 11.87 10.30
CA HIS A 140 2.20 12.13 9.81
C HIS A 140 2.26 13.43 9.01
N PHE A 141 1.34 13.62 8.07
CA PHE A 141 1.20 14.85 7.30
C PHE A 141 1.11 16.08 8.21
N LEU A 142 0.20 16.07 9.19
CA LEU A 142 -0.01 17.20 10.10
C LEU A 142 1.23 17.48 10.98
N LEU A 143 1.89 16.44 11.51
CA LEU A 143 3.08 16.59 12.34
C LEU A 143 4.27 17.13 11.54
N LEU A 144 4.50 16.61 10.33
CA LEU A 144 5.56 17.10 9.45
C LEU A 144 5.31 18.52 8.96
N GLU A 145 4.05 18.87 8.69
CA GLU A 145 3.69 20.23 8.30
C GLU A 145 3.92 21.20 9.46
N GLN A 146 3.51 20.85 10.68
CA GLN A 146 3.81 21.63 11.87
C GLN A 146 5.34 21.80 12.04
N ARG A 147 6.11 20.75 11.80
CA ARG A 147 7.57 20.81 11.83
C ARG A 147 8.13 21.73 10.74
N LEU A 148 7.60 21.66 9.53
CA LEU A 148 7.97 22.52 8.40
C LEU A 148 7.69 24.01 8.69
N GLN A 149 6.56 24.31 9.35
CA GLN A 149 6.22 25.64 9.83
C GLN A 149 7.19 26.14 10.90
N ALA A 150 7.57 25.28 11.85
CA ALA A 150 8.53 25.62 12.90
C ALA A 150 9.92 26.00 12.36
N VAL A 151 10.32 25.47 11.21
CA VAL A 151 11.57 25.86 10.52
C VAL A 151 11.39 27.02 9.53
N GLY A 152 10.25 27.70 9.55
CA GLY A 152 9.99 28.93 8.76
C GLY A 152 9.60 28.68 7.30
N SER A 153 8.96 27.56 6.99
CA SER A 153 8.40 27.25 5.67
C SER A 153 6.93 26.81 5.77
N HIS A 154 6.32 26.35 4.69
CA HIS A 154 4.94 25.84 4.68
C HIS A 154 4.73 24.86 3.52
N TYR A 155 3.73 23.99 3.64
CA TYR A 155 3.35 23.13 2.52
C TYR A 155 2.86 23.98 1.35
N GLY A 156 3.39 23.71 0.16
CA GLY A 156 3.20 24.56 -1.03
C GLY A 156 4.27 25.62 -1.29
N ALA A 157 5.17 25.90 -0.35
CA ALA A 157 6.28 26.84 -0.56
C ALA A 157 7.23 26.41 -1.70
N LEU A 158 7.28 25.11 -1.96
CA LEU A 158 8.06 24.49 -3.04
C LEU A 158 7.12 23.67 -3.94
N THR A 159 7.54 23.46 -5.19
CA THR A 159 6.86 22.53 -6.09
C THR A 159 7.14 21.10 -5.70
N ALA A 160 6.23 20.18 -6.04
CA ALA A 160 6.38 18.75 -5.81
C ALA A 160 6.16 17.95 -7.10
N HIS A 161 6.43 16.65 -7.09
CA HIS A 161 6.16 15.76 -8.22
C HIS A 161 5.24 14.64 -7.79
N ASP A 162 4.44 14.13 -8.73
CA ASP A 162 3.33 13.23 -8.43
C ASP A 162 3.67 11.75 -8.71
N GLY A 163 4.93 11.38 -8.46
CA GLY A 163 5.48 10.09 -8.90
C GLY A 163 4.78 8.87 -8.28
N LEU A 164 4.31 9.00 -7.03
CA LEU A 164 3.51 7.96 -6.37
C LEU A 164 2.15 7.81 -7.06
N TRP A 165 1.46 8.92 -7.37
CA TRP A 165 0.17 8.83 -8.05
C TRP A 165 0.29 8.40 -9.52
N GLU A 166 1.38 8.75 -10.21
CA GLU A 166 1.68 8.22 -11.55
C GLU A 166 1.74 6.69 -11.51
N SER A 167 2.45 6.10 -10.54
CA SER A 167 2.52 4.65 -10.33
C SER A 167 1.17 4.03 -9.93
N ALA A 168 0.40 4.74 -9.09
CA ALA A 168 -0.97 4.35 -8.76
C ALA A 168 -1.89 4.30 -10.00
N ALA A 169 -1.82 5.31 -10.87
CA ALA A 169 -2.63 5.35 -12.08
C ALA A 169 -2.37 4.16 -13.01
N GLU A 170 -1.11 3.74 -13.16
CA GLU A 170 -0.73 2.56 -13.94
C GLU A 170 -1.29 1.26 -13.37
N THR A 171 -1.54 1.19 -12.05
CA THR A 171 -2.07 0.00 -11.36
C THR A 171 -3.56 0.08 -11.04
N ALA A 172 -4.26 1.14 -11.47
CA ALA A 172 -5.67 1.40 -11.14
C ALA A 172 -6.65 0.29 -11.59
N HIS A 173 -6.21 -0.60 -12.47
CA HIS A 173 -7.02 -1.68 -13.05
C HIS A 173 -6.87 -3.03 -12.32
N SER A 174 -6.00 -3.14 -11.31
CA SER A 174 -5.68 -4.42 -10.67
C SER A 174 -5.27 -4.23 -9.21
N LEU A 175 -6.09 -4.76 -8.28
CA LEU A 175 -5.76 -4.74 -6.84
C LEU A 175 -4.43 -5.46 -6.54
N PRO A 176 -4.12 -6.65 -7.09
CA PRO A 176 -2.80 -7.25 -6.90
C PRO A 176 -1.64 -6.37 -7.37
N ALA A 177 -1.77 -5.72 -8.52
CA ALA A 177 -0.75 -4.81 -9.02
C ALA A 177 -0.60 -3.59 -8.09
N ARG A 178 -1.72 -3.02 -7.61
CA ARG A 178 -1.72 -1.92 -6.65
C ARG A 178 -1.02 -2.30 -5.34
N LEU A 179 -1.35 -3.46 -4.78
CA LEU A 179 -0.72 -3.97 -3.55
C LEU A 179 0.78 -4.21 -3.74
N ALA A 180 1.18 -4.84 -4.84
CA ALA A 180 2.59 -5.14 -5.09
C ALA A 180 3.44 -3.88 -5.31
N VAL A 181 2.92 -2.92 -6.07
CA VAL A 181 3.66 -1.71 -6.44
C VAL A 181 3.63 -0.67 -5.33
N GLU A 182 2.45 -0.24 -4.90
CA GLU A 182 2.34 0.83 -3.90
C GLU A 182 2.59 0.27 -2.50
N HIS A 183 1.77 -0.67 -2.05
CA HIS A 183 1.74 -1.07 -0.64
C HIS A 183 2.81 -2.08 -0.21
N CYS A 184 3.53 -2.69 -1.16
CA CYS A 184 4.71 -3.50 -0.86
C CYS A 184 5.99 -2.77 -1.27
N THR A 185 6.10 -2.38 -2.54
CA THR A 185 7.38 -1.87 -3.07
C THR A 185 7.67 -0.43 -2.61
N HIS A 186 6.70 0.48 -2.72
CA HIS A 186 6.90 1.87 -2.29
C HIS A 186 6.98 2.01 -0.77
N GLU A 187 6.13 1.31 -0.01
CA GLU A 187 6.21 1.25 1.46
C GLU A 187 7.57 0.70 1.94
N ALA A 188 8.02 -0.43 1.39
CA ALA A 188 9.32 -0.99 1.76
C ALA A 188 10.49 -0.06 1.38
N ARG A 189 10.34 0.75 0.33
CA ARG A 189 11.33 1.78 -0.03
C ARG A 189 11.35 2.93 0.98
N GLY A 190 10.21 3.26 1.60
CA GLY A 190 10.16 4.15 2.77
C GLY A 190 11.08 3.65 3.87
N LEU A 191 10.94 2.38 4.27
CA LEU A 191 11.76 1.73 5.30
C LEU A 191 13.28 1.80 5.02
N ASP A 192 13.68 1.76 3.75
CA ASP A 192 15.08 1.84 3.34
C ASP A 192 15.64 3.27 3.41
N VAL A 193 14.81 4.27 3.07
CA VAL A 193 15.24 5.67 2.89
C VAL A 193 15.16 6.47 4.20
N LEU A 194 14.18 6.17 5.07
CA LEU A 194 13.99 6.91 6.32
C LEU A 194 15.24 6.92 7.23
N PRO A 195 15.96 5.80 7.46
CA PRO A 195 17.15 5.80 8.33
C PRO A 195 18.22 6.79 7.87
N GLN A 196 18.47 6.88 6.55
CA GLN A 196 19.41 7.85 6.01
C GLN A 196 18.90 9.29 6.15
N THR A 197 17.60 9.50 6.01
CA THR A 197 16.96 10.80 6.16
C THR A 197 17.04 11.30 7.60
N ILE A 198 16.75 10.43 8.58
CA ILE A 198 16.94 10.66 10.03
C ILE A 198 18.40 11.03 10.31
N HIS A 199 19.34 10.25 9.80
CA HIS A 199 20.77 10.53 9.97
C HIS A 199 21.16 11.91 9.40
N ARG A 200 20.65 12.28 8.23
CA ARG A 200 20.92 13.60 7.62
C ARG A 200 20.37 14.74 8.47
N PHE A 201 19.15 14.66 8.99
CA PHE A 201 18.62 15.71 9.87
C PHE A 201 19.48 15.85 11.13
N ARG A 202 19.76 14.72 11.80
CA ARG A 202 20.56 14.69 13.04
C ARG A 202 21.97 15.24 12.84
N SER A 203 22.68 14.78 11.81
CA SER A 203 24.04 15.21 11.49
C SER A 203 24.15 16.67 11.06
N ASN A 204 23.04 17.30 10.65
CA ASN A 204 23.01 18.72 10.27
C ASN A 204 22.29 19.61 11.30
N GLY A 205 22.20 19.16 12.56
CA GLY A 205 21.75 19.97 13.69
C GLY A 205 20.23 20.12 13.81
N ASP A 206 19.45 19.27 13.15
CA ASP A 206 18.00 19.24 13.25
C ASP A 206 17.53 17.95 13.95
N GLY A 207 17.76 17.92 15.26
CA GLY A 207 17.37 16.79 16.12
C GLY A 207 15.85 16.60 16.18
N GLU A 208 15.08 17.69 16.19
CA GLU A 208 13.62 17.64 16.25
C GLU A 208 13.00 16.92 15.05
N SER A 209 13.44 17.22 13.82
CA SER A 209 12.97 16.51 12.62
C SER A 209 13.41 15.04 12.63
N ALA A 210 14.64 14.76 13.09
CA ALA A 210 15.14 13.39 13.19
C ALA A 210 14.33 12.56 14.20
N ASP A 211 13.98 13.14 15.35
CA ASP A 211 13.25 12.46 16.41
C ASP A 211 11.78 12.25 16.03
N LEU A 212 11.15 13.20 15.33
CA LEU A 212 9.81 13.00 14.75
C LEU A 212 9.79 11.80 13.80
N LEU A 213 10.73 11.76 12.84
CA LEU A 213 10.84 10.66 11.89
C LEU A 213 11.14 9.33 12.57
N GLN A 214 12.05 9.30 13.54
CA GLN A 214 12.49 8.05 14.18
C GLN A 214 11.45 7.50 15.17
N ASN A 215 10.80 8.36 15.95
CA ASN A 215 10.00 7.91 17.10
C ASN A 215 8.52 7.73 16.79
N VAL A 216 8.05 8.36 15.71
CA VAL A 216 6.65 8.33 15.26
C VAL A 216 6.59 7.63 13.91
N ILE A 217 6.94 8.33 12.83
CA ILE A 217 6.70 7.89 11.45
C ILE A 217 7.30 6.52 11.18
N TYR A 218 8.62 6.36 11.35
CA TYR A 218 9.31 5.12 11.03
C TYR A 218 8.78 3.87 11.77
N LYS A 219 8.20 4.02 12.96
CA LYS A 219 7.61 2.87 13.68
C LYS A 219 6.32 2.40 13.04
N GLU A 220 5.55 3.31 12.48
CA GLU A 220 4.22 3.08 11.90
C GLU A 220 4.35 2.61 10.43
N GLU A 221 5.39 3.05 9.71
CA GLU A 221 5.72 2.57 8.36
C GLU A 221 5.86 1.04 8.25
N VAL A 222 6.33 0.38 9.31
CA VAL A 222 6.49 -1.08 9.32
C VAL A 222 5.12 -1.76 9.21
N SER A 223 4.11 -1.26 9.91
CA SER A 223 2.74 -1.76 9.81
C SER A 223 2.09 -1.45 8.45
N HIS A 224 2.41 -0.30 7.83
CA HIS A 224 1.89 0.06 6.51
C HIS A 224 2.38 -0.94 5.44
N CYS A 225 3.69 -1.21 5.42
CA CYS A 225 4.28 -2.23 4.55
C CYS A 225 3.70 -3.63 4.86
N ALA A 226 3.52 -3.98 6.14
CA ALA A 226 2.95 -5.27 6.53
C ALA A 226 1.52 -5.47 6.00
N ALA A 227 0.70 -4.42 5.96
CA ALA A 227 -0.64 -4.47 5.41
C ALA A 227 -0.62 -4.86 3.92
N GLY A 228 0.24 -4.21 3.11
CA GLY A 228 0.38 -4.55 1.69
C GLY A 228 0.77 -6.01 1.46
N VAL A 229 1.76 -6.49 2.22
CA VAL A 229 2.24 -7.87 2.13
C VAL A 229 1.18 -8.88 2.56
N ARG A 230 0.45 -8.59 3.64
CA ARG A 230 -0.65 -9.41 4.14
C ARG A 230 -1.72 -9.59 3.08
N TRP A 231 -2.16 -8.51 2.44
CA TRP A 231 -3.26 -8.57 1.47
C TRP A 231 -2.84 -9.22 0.15
N LEU A 232 -1.59 -9.07 -0.29
CA LEU A 232 -1.11 -9.82 -1.45
C LEU A 232 -1.04 -11.34 -1.16
N LYS A 233 -0.56 -11.73 0.04
CA LYS A 233 -0.60 -13.12 0.51
C LYS A 233 -2.02 -13.67 0.57
N HIS A 234 -2.96 -12.87 1.08
CA HIS A 234 -4.37 -13.22 1.14
C HIS A 234 -4.95 -13.50 -0.25
N LEU A 235 -4.73 -12.60 -1.22
CA LEU A 235 -5.23 -12.79 -2.59
C LEU A 235 -4.63 -14.03 -3.26
N HIS A 236 -3.33 -14.30 -3.06
CA HIS A 236 -2.69 -15.50 -3.61
C HIS A 236 -3.32 -16.77 -3.03
N ALA A 237 -3.51 -16.82 -1.71
CA ALA A 237 -4.16 -17.94 -1.04
C ALA A 237 -5.62 -18.12 -1.50
N LEU A 238 -6.37 -17.02 -1.61
CA LEU A 238 -7.74 -17.02 -2.10
C LEU A 238 -7.82 -17.60 -3.52
N ALA A 239 -7.01 -17.11 -4.44
CA ALA A 239 -6.97 -17.60 -5.83
C ALA A 239 -6.72 -19.11 -5.91
N ARG A 240 -5.86 -19.66 -5.04
CA ARG A 240 -5.58 -21.10 -4.98
C ARG A 240 -6.75 -21.91 -4.42
N GLY A 241 -7.57 -21.32 -3.55
CA GLY A 241 -8.78 -21.94 -2.99
C GLY A 241 -9.99 -21.88 -3.93
N MET A 242 -10.04 -20.92 -4.86
CA MET A 242 -11.18 -20.77 -5.77
C MET A 242 -11.38 -21.99 -6.69
N GLY A 243 -12.62 -22.46 -6.79
CA GLY A 243 -13.00 -23.57 -7.66
C GLY A 243 -12.64 -24.97 -7.12
N GLN A 244 -12.09 -25.08 -5.91
CA GLN A 244 -12.06 -26.36 -5.19
C GLN A 244 -13.47 -26.65 -4.68
N ALA A 245 -14.08 -27.75 -5.13
CA ALA A 245 -15.39 -28.17 -4.61
C ALA A 245 -15.29 -28.34 -3.08
N ALA A 246 -16.27 -27.81 -2.33
CA ALA A 246 -16.42 -28.11 -0.92
C ALA A 246 -16.65 -29.63 -0.76
N GLY A 247 -15.59 -30.38 -0.49
CA GLY A 247 -15.59 -31.83 -0.66
C GLY A 247 -14.52 -32.56 0.14
N ALA A 248 -14.54 -32.40 1.47
CA ALA A 248 -14.32 -33.47 2.45
C ALA A 248 -14.60 -32.93 3.87
N PRO A 249 -15.38 -33.62 4.73
CA PRO A 249 -15.43 -33.26 6.14
C PRO A 249 -14.03 -33.47 6.74
N ALA A 250 -13.59 -32.51 7.55
CA ALA A 250 -12.41 -32.67 8.39
C ALA A 250 -12.59 -33.96 9.21
N ALA A 251 -11.69 -34.92 9.00
CA ALA A 251 -11.63 -36.13 9.81
C ALA A 251 -11.45 -35.72 11.28
N GLU A 252 -12.25 -36.37 12.13
CA GLU A 252 -12.33 -36.21 13.56
C GLU A 252 -10.92 -36.15 14.20
N ALA A 253 -10.63 -35.04 14.89
CA ALA A 253 -9.51 -34.98 15.80
C ALA A 253 -9.86 -35.85 17.03
N GLU A 254 -9.21 -37.00 17.12
CA GLU A 254 -9.25 -37.90 18.27
C GLU A 254 -9.00 -37.13 19.57
N SER A 255 -9.92 -37.33 20.50
CA SER A 255 -9.77 -36.95 21.90
C SER A 255 -8.52 -37.58 22.51
N ARG A 256 -7.62 -36.76 23.06
CA ARG A 256 -6.67 -37.20 24.09
C ARG A 256 -6.78 -36.31 25.33
N ALA A 257 -7.39 -36.93 26.34
CA ALA A 257 -7.19 -36.81 27.78
C ALA A 257 -6.73 -35.45 28.35
N ILE A 258 -7.64 -34.87 29.13
CA ILE A 258 -7.36 -33.87 30.17
C ILE A 258 -6.61 -34.59 31.31
N ASP A 259 -5.40 -34.14 31.62
CA ASP A 259 -4.72 -34.43 32.89
C ASP A 259 -4.93 -33.23 33.84
N PRO A 260 -5.56 -33.40 35.02
CA PRO A 260 -5.97 -32.28 35.86
C PRO A 260 -4.89 -31.94 36.89
N ALA A 261 -4.00 -30.99 36.59
CA ALA A 261 -3.20 -30.33 37.61
C ALA A 261 -2.76 -28.94 37.15
N GLY A 262 -3.23 -27.90 37.84
CA GLY A 262 -2.64 -26.56 37.71
C GLY A 262 -3.60 -25.36 37.72
N GLN A 263 -4.88 -25.53 38.03
CA GLN A 263 -5.73 -24.39 38.39
C GLN A 263 -5.50 -24.02 39.86
N GLN A 264 -4.45 -23.25 40.15
CA GLN A 264 -4.30 -22.49 41.40
C GLN A 264 -3.12 -21.51 41.31
N ALA A 265 -3.25 -20.44 40.51
CA ALA A 265 -2.42 -19.23 40.66
C ALA A 265 -2.96 -18.05 39.82
N GLN A 266 -4.23 -17.66 39.98
CA GLN A 266 -4.71 -16.35 39.48
C GLN A 266 -6.07 -15.96 40.08
N GLN A 267 -6.19 -16.09 41.40
CA GLN A 267 -7.25 -15.44 42.19
C GLN A 267 -6.61 -14.75 43.39
N ALA A 268 -5.93 -13.64 43.15
CA ALA A 268 -5.69 -12.62 44.15
C ALA A 268 -5.37 -11.31 43.42
N GLN A 269 -6.13 -10.26 43.73
CA GLN A 269 -6.06 -8.89 43.19
C GLN A 269 -6.69 -8.77 41.78
N GLN A 270 -7.76 -8.03 41.52
CA GLN A 270 -8.37 -6.94 42.28
C GLN A 270 -9.81 -6.78 41.78
N ALA A 271 -10.76 -6.95 42.69
CA ALA A 271 -12.07 -6.35 42.58
C ALA A 271 -11.93 -4.87 42.97
N GLN A 272 -12.29 -3.95 42.08
CA GLN A 272 -12.79 -2.60 42.35
C GLN A 272 -13.05 -1.86 41.02
N GLN A 273 -14.30 -1.87 40.55
CA GLN A 273 -15.10 -0.69 40.17
C GLN A 273 -16.33 -1.09 39.33
N GLU A 274 -17.49 -0.67 39.85
CA GLU A 274 -18.83 -0.52 39.25
C GLU A 274 -18.78 0.41 38.02
N ALA A 275 -19.71 0.54 37.07
CA ALA A 275 -20.93 -0.15 36.60
C ALA A 275 -21.42 0.64 35.35
N ALA A 276 -21.85 -0.03 34.27
CA ALA A 276 -22.85 0.42 33.27
C ALA A 276 -22.96 -0.63 32.12
N PRO A 277 -24.10 -0.75 31.42
CA PRO A 277 -24.56 -2.03 30.90
C PRO A 277 -23.95 -2.41 29.54
N ALA A 278 -23.63 -3.70 29.41
CA ALA A 278 -23.36 -4.33 28.12
C ALA A 278 -24.66 -4.46 27.32
N ALA A 279 -24.77 -3.72 26.22
CA ALA A 279 -25.71 -4.05 25.16
C ALA A 279 -25.15 -5.25 24.38
N ALA A 280 -25.94 -6.33 24.31
CA ALA A 280 -25.60 -7.54 23.59
C ALA A 280 -25.46 -7.25 22.09
N VAL A 281 -24.28 -7.50 21.53
CA VAL A 281 -24.04 -7.58 20.09
C VAL A 281 -24.48 -8.98 19.64
N PRO A 282 -25.39 -9.13 18.66
CA PRO A 282 -25.72 -10.45 18.15
C PRO A 282 -24.55 -10.95 17.29
N ALA A 283 -24.04 -12.13 17.63
CA ALA A 283 -23.20 -12.92 16.74
C ALA A 283 -23.99 -13.25 15.47
N ALA A 284 -23.62 -12.64 14.35
CA ALA A 284 -24.06 -13.04 13.02
C ALA A 284 -22.84 -13.54 12.25
N SER A 285 -22.45 -14.79 12.54
CA SER A 285 -21.50 -15.55 11.73
C SER A 285 -22.31 -16.46 10.80
N GLY A 286 -22.54 -15.97 9.58
CA GLY A 286 -23.05 -16.78 8.47
C GLY A 286 -22.20 -16.46 7.23
N PRO A 287 -21.84 -17.46 6.39
CA PRO A 287 -21.10 -17.19 5.17
C PRO A 287 -21.91 -16.26 4.26
N PRO A 288 -21.29 -15.25 3.61
CA PRO A 288 -22.01 -14.38 2.70
C PRO A 288 -22.61 -15.19 1.54
N ALA A 289 -23.82 -14.81 1.13
CA ALA A 289 -24.55 -15.44 0.06
C ALA A 289 -23.74 -15.42 -1.25
N ALA A 290 -23.67 -16.57 -1.92
CA ALA A 290 -23.01 -16.75 -3.20
C ALA A 290 -23.63 -15.80 -4.25
N ILE A 291 -22.84 -14.82 -4.70
CA ILE A 291 -23.21 -13.93 -5.80
C ILE A 291 -23.02 -14.71 -7.11
N GLY A 292 -24.07 -14.76 -7.93
CA GLY A 292 -24.11 -15.48 -9.20
C GLY A 292 -23.03 -15.01 -10.17
N GLN A 293 -21.93 -15.74 -10.23
CA GLN A 293 -21.01 -15.75 -11.36
C GLN A 293 -21.43 -16.89 -12.30
N GLN A 294 -21.18 -16.74 -13.60
CA GLN A 294 -21.27 -17.86 -14.53
C GLN A 294 -20.45 -19.02 -13.97
N GLU A 295 -21.11 -20.10 -13.59
CA GLU A 295 -20.47 -21.28 -12.99
C GLU A 295 -19.32 -21.75 -13.89
N GLY A 296 -18.07 -21.54 -13.43
CA GLY A 296 -16.90 -22.24 -13.97
C GLY A 296 -15.69 -21.40 -14.38
N GLN A 297 -15.76 -20.07 -14.51
CA GLN A 297 -14.59 -19.26 -14.90
C GLN A 297 -14.06 -18.41 -13.76
N LEU A 298 -12.76 -18.54 -13.48
CA LEU A 298 -12.08 -17.75 -12.47
C LEU A 298 -11.90 -16.30 -12.94
N PRO A 299 -11.87 -15.31 -12.02
CA PRO A 299 -11.41 -13.97 -12.33
C PRO A 299 -9.99 -13.99 -12.92
N ALA A 300 -9.70 -13.12 -13.90
CA ALA A 300 -8.41 -13.09 -14.60
C ALA A 300 -7.22 -12.95 -13.64
N TRP A 301 -7.35 -12.13 -12.59
CA TRP A 301 -6.31 -11.95 -11.58
C TRP A 301 -6.03 -13.25 -10.80
N ALA A 302 -7.05 -14.07 -10.56
CA ALA A 302 -6.93 -15.33 -9.84
C ALA A 302 -6.31 -16.42 -10.73
N GLU A 303 -6.66 -16.44 -12.03
CA GLU A 303 -5.99 -17.30 -13.02
C GLU A 303 -4.49 -16.99 -13.10
N GLU A 304 -4.13 -15.71 -13.14
CA GLU A 304 -2.75 -15.26 -13.15
C GLU A 304 -2.01 -15.68 -11.86
N ALA A 305 -2.58 -15.38 -10.69
CA ALA A 305 -1.99 -15.74 -9.40
C ALA A 305 -1.68 -17.25 -9.31
N ARG A 306 -2.57 -18.10 -9.83
CA ARG A 306 -2.41 -19.57 -9.83
C ARG A 306 -1.29 -20.07 -10.74
N ARG A 307 -0.77 -19.28 -11.67
CA ARG A 307 0.40 -19.65 -12.49
C ARG A 307 1.70 -19.63 -11.68
N HIS A 308 1.68 -18.98 -10.52
CA HIS A 308 2.83 -18.83 -9.64
C HIS A 308 2.72 -19.79 -8.45
N ALA A 309 3.77 -20.57 -8.22
CA ALA A 309 3.79 -21.57 -7.15
C ALA A 309 3.75 -20.90 -5.78
N THR A 310 4.44 -19.77 -5.63
CA THR A 310 4.48 -18.98 -4.40
C THR A 310 3.99 -17.55 -4.64
N VAL A 311 3.69 -16.84 -3.55
CA VAL A 311 3.28 -15.43 -3.60
C VAL A 311 4.45 -14.53 -4.03
N GLU A 312 5.69 -14.88 -3.67
CA GLU A 312 6.90 -14.16 -4.05
C GLU A 312 7.09 -14.18 -5.57
N GLU A 313 6.90 -15.34 -6.21
CA GLU A 313 6.97 -15.46 -7.67
C GLU A 313 5.92 -14.60 -8.37
N TRP A 314 4.71 -14.54 -7.80
CA TRP A 314 3.63 -13.69 -8.30
C TRP A 314 3.94 -12.21 -8.10
N PHE A 315 4.44 -11.83 -6.92
CA PHE A 315 4.93 -10.49 -6.64
C PHE A 315 6.01 -10.07 -7.63
N HIS A 316 6.99 -10.94 -7.94
CA HIS A 316 8.02 -10.63 -8.93
C HIS A 316 7.44 -10.39 -10.33
N ALA A 317 6.40 -11.14 -10.72
CA ALA A 317 5.73 -10.93 -12.00
C ALA A 317 4.99 -9.58 -12.03
N LEU A 318 4.25 -9.26 -10.97
CA LEU A 318 3.53 -8.00 -10.83
C LEU A 318 4.49 -6.80 -10.84
N VAL A 319 5.58 -6.84 -10.07
CA VAL A 319 6.58 -5.75 -10.04
C VAL A 319 7.25 -5.60 -11.39
N ARG A 320 7.65 -6.68 -12.07
CA ARG A 320 8.25 -6.58 -13.41
C ARG A 320 7.29 -6.01 -14.46
N ALA A 321 5.99 -6.26 -14.31
CA ALA A 321 4.98 -5.78 -15.24
C ALA A 321 4.61 -4.31 -15.01
N HIS A 322 4.64 -3.84 -13.75
CA HIS A 322 4.01 -2.57 -13.38
C HIS A 322 4.95 -1.55 -12.71
N PHE A 323 6.12 -1.96 -12.23
CA PHE A 323 7.09 -1.06 -11.60
C PHE A 323 8.26 -0.75 -12.54
N TRP A 324 8.53 0.53 -12.75
CA TRP A 324 9.54 0.99 -13.70
C TRP A 324 10.91 1.16 -13.04
N GLY A 325 11.84 0.26 -13.40
CA GLY A 325 13.23 0.29 -12.97
C GLY A 325 13.53 -0.70 -11.84
N PRO A 326 14.81 -0.85 -11.47
CA PRO A 326 15.20 -1.86 -10.51
C PRO A 326 14.96 -1.42 -9.06
N LEU A 327 14.80 -2.39 -8.17
CA LEU A 327 14.88 -2.14 -6.73
C LEU A 327 16.34 -1.87 -6.36
N LYS A 328 16.59 -0.77 -5.64
CA LYS A 328 17.96 -0.30 -5.37
C LYS A 328 18.29 -0.43 -3.88
N PRO A 329 19.46 -1.01 -3.53
CA PRO A 329 19.96 -1.01 -2.16
C PRO A 329 20.33 0.40 -1.68
N PRO A 330 20.56 0.59 -0.35
CA PRO A 330 20.51 -0.43 0.69
C PRO A 330 19.07 -0.85 1.04
N PHE A 331 18.89 -2.14 1.32
CA PHE A 331 17.63 -2.67 1.84
C PHE A 331 17.70 -2.76 3.36
N ASN A 332 16.66 -2.28 4.04
CA ASN A 332 16.51 -2.39 5.48
C ASN A 332 15.94 -3.78 5.82
N GLU A 333 16.83 -4.79 5.88
CA GLU A 333 16.44 -6.19 6.05
C GLU A 333 15.64 -6.42 7.34
N GLU A 334 16.02 -5.77 8.44
CA GLU A 334 15.33 -5.90 9.73
C GLU A 334 13.89 -5.37 9.66
N ALA A 335 13.70 -4.15 9.15
CA ALA A 335 12.36 -3.55 9.06
C ALA A 335 11.47 -4.27 8.04
N ARG A 336 12.04 -4.66 6.89
CA ARG A 336 11.33 -5.45 5.87
C ARG A 336 10.93 -6.82 6.41
N ALA A 337 11.80 -7.50 7.15
CA ALA A 337 11.47 -8.76 7.82
C ALA A 337 10.36 -8.59 8.87
N ALA A 338 10.37 -7.49 9.64
CA ALA A 338 9.30 -7.16 10.59
C ALA A 338 7.94 -6.94 9.89
N ALA A 339 7.94 -6.44 8.65
CA ALA A 339 6.76 -6.35 7.80
C ALA A 339 6.37 -7.68 7.10
N GLY A 340 7.11 -8.77 7.35
CA GLY A 340 6.90 -10.06 6.69
C GLY A 340 7.34 -10.10 5.23
N PHE A 341 8.24 -9.19 4.84
CA PHE A 341 8.76 -8.97 3.48
C PHE A 341 10.24 -9.39 3.40
N GLY A 342 10.49 -10.70 3.42
CA GLY A 342 11.85 -11.24 3.46
C GLY A 342 12.68 -11.00 2.18
N PRO A 343 13.99 -11.28 2.21
CA PRO A 343 14.89 -11.09 1.07
C PRO A 343 14.45 -11.76 -0.24
N GLU A 344 13.74 -12.89 -0.15
CA GLU A 344 13.14 -13.61 -1.28
C GLU A 344 12.17 -12.77 -2.11
N TRP A 345 11.56 -11.75 -1.51
CA TRP A 345 10.65 -10.83 -2.20
C TRP A 345 11.40 -9.88 -3.13
N TYR A 346 12.52 -9.29 -2.68
CA TYR A 346 13.10 -8.13 -3.35
C TYR A 346 14.51 -8.34 -3.91
N LEU A 347 15.32 -9.26 -3.38
CA LEU A 347 16.65 -9.51 -3.93
C LEU A 347 16.61 -9.98 -5.41
N PRO A 348 15.66 -10.83 -5.85
CA PRO A 348 15.52 -11.21 -7.26
C PRO A 348 15.10 -10.08 -8.21
N LEU A 349 14.71 -8.93 -7.66
CA LEU A 349 14.29 -7.72 -8.38
C LEU A 349 15.30 -6.57 -8.21
N SER A 350 16.44 -6.83 -7.56
CA SER A 350 17.48 -5.84 -7.37
C SER A 350 18.19 -5.51 -8.69
N ALA A 351 18.74 -4.29 -8.79
CA ALA A 351 19.46 -3.82 -9.97
C ALA A 351 20.53 -4.81 -10.44
N ASP A 352 21.33 -5.33 -9.52
CA ASP A 352 22.43 -6.24 -9.83
C ASP A 352 21.96 -7.56 -10.47
N VAL A 353 20.75 -8.02 -10.11
CA VAL A 353 20.15 -9.25 -10.65
C VAL A 353 19.39 -8.98 -11.94
N MET A 354 18.69 -7.84 -12.05
CA MET A 354 17.98 -7.46 -13.26
C MET A 354 18.95 -7.14 -14.41
N ASP A 355 20.03 -6.40 -14.14
CA ASP A 355 21.07 -6.08 -15.11
C ASP A 355 21.79 -7.36 -15.59
N ALA A 356 22.04 -8.31 -14.69
CA ALA A 356 22.60 -9.62 -15.04
C ALA A 356 21.64 -10.46 -15.90
N ALA A 357 20.34 -10.42 -15.62
CA ALA A 357 19.31 -11.13 -16.39
C ALA A 357 19.11 -10.53 -17.79
N GLU A 358 19.17 -9.20 -17.92
CA GLU A 358 19.14 -8.53 -19.23
C GLU A 358 20.40 -8.84 -20.05
N ALA A 359 21.57 -8.82 -19.43
CA ALA A 359 22.82 -9.22 -20.08
C ALA A 359 22.79 -10.69 -20.54
N ALA A 360 22.23 -11.61 -19.74
CA ALA A 360 22.07 -13.02 -20.10
C ALA A 360 21.08 -13.23 -21.27
N LYS A 361 19.95 -12.51 -21.28
CA LYS A 361 18.99 -12.54 -22.41
C LYS A 361 19.60 -11.99 -23.69
N ALA A 362 20.38 -10.91 -23.60
CA ALA A 362 21.13 -10.37 -24.73
C ALA A 362 22.14 -11.39 -25.28
N ALA A 363 22.91 -12.04 -24.41
CA ALA A 363 23.88 -13.07 -24.79
C ALA A 363 23.21 -14.31 -25.44
N ALA A 364 22.07 -14.77 -24.92
CA ALA A 364 21.31 -15.88 -25.50
C ALA A 364 20.74 -15.54 -26.89
N LYS A 365 20.29 -14.29 -27.09
CA LYS A 365 19.83 -13.80 -28.39
C LYS A 365 20.98 -13.72 -29.42
N THR A 366 22.18 -13.32 -28.98
CA THR A 366 23.38 -13.32 -29.83
C THR A 366 23.83 -14.75 -30.17
N ALA A 367 23.72 -15.70 -29.24
CA ALA A 367 24.04 -17.11 -29.47
C ALA A 367 23.04 -17.80 -30.41
N ALA A 368 21.77 -17.38 -30.40
CA ALA A 368 20.72 -17.90 -31.29
C ALA A 368 20.77 -17.29 -32.72
N GLY A 369 21.47 -16.16 -32.90
CA GLY A 369 21.66 -15.49 -34.19
C GLY A 369 22.90 -15.98 -34.94
N GLY A 370 22.95 -17.28 -35.25
CA GLY A 370 24.11 -17.92 -35.88
C GLY A 370 24.39 -17.50 -37.33
N ALA A 371 25.64 -17.04 -37.53
CA ALA A 371 26.49 -16.99 -38.74
C ALA A 371 26.06 -16.14 -39.96
N PRO A 372 26.95 -15.24 -40.45
CA PRO A 372 26.74 -14.58 -41.75
C PRO A 372 26.92 -15.60 -42.87
N VAL A 373 25.93 -15.67 -43.77
CA VAL A 373 26.07 -16.37 -45.05
C VAL A 373 27.13 -15.60 -45.85
N ALA A 374 28.28 -16.23 -46.07
CA ALA A 374 29.30 -15.70 -46.97
C ALA A 374 28.78 -15.83 -48.40
N ASP A 375 28.37 -14.70 -49.00
CA ASP A 375 27.93 -14.68 -50.39
C ASP A 375 29.13 -14.53 -51.33
N ALA A 376 29.32 -15.55 -52.16
CA ALA A 376 30.40 -15.66 -53.12
C ALA A 376 30.07 -14.82 -54.37
N ALA A 377 30.69 -13.64 -54.50
CA ALA A 377 30.65 -12.88 -55.74
C ALA A 377 31.67 -13.45 -56.73
N ALA A 378 31.18 -14.29 -57.64
CA ALA A 378 31.89 -14.73 -58.84
C ALA A 378 31.93 -13.62 -59.91
N ALA A 379 33.01 -13.68 -60.69
CA ALA A 379 33.42 -12.75 -61.74
C ALA A 379 32.57 -12.77 -63.03
N ASN A 380 32.89 -11.79 -63.90
CA ASN A 380 32.53 -11.57 -65.32
C ASN A 380 31.22 -10.81 -65.62
N ALA A 381 31.15 -9.85 -66.56
CA ALA A 381 32.11 -9.33 -67.53
C ALA A 381 31.67 -7.94 -68.03
N THR A 382 32.64 -7.15 -68.50
CA THR A 382 32.47 -5.98 -69.38
C THR A 382 31.88 -6.34 -70.74
N ALA A 383 30.85 -5.62 -71.16
CA ALA A 383 30.68 -5.02 -72.50
C ALA A 383 29.61 -3.93 -72.43
#